data_AF-A0A9D5FIE0-F1
#
_entry.id   AF-A0A9D5FIE0-F1
#
_cell.length_a   1.000
_cell.length_b   1.000
_cell.length_c   1.000
_cell.angle_alpha   90.00
_cell.angle_beta   90.00
_cell.angle_gamma   90.00
#
_symmetry.space_group_name_H-M   'P 1'
#
loop_
_entity.id
_entity.type
_entity.pdbx_description
1 polymer ?
#
loop_
_entity_poly.entity_id
_entity_poly.type
_entity_poly.pdbx_seq_one_letter_code
_entity_poly.pdbx_strand_id
1 'polypeptide(L)'
;AERSKLEDAERLNVLLLGMAVTSLWLIHLGEWVTATGRRPLLEARHKRDYSLFRLGRDYVQRCQTMHWVFPVGFTVNHGLPI
;
A
#
# COMPACT_ATOMS: atom_id res chain seq x y z
N ALA A 1 -23.59 29.66 -17.94
CA ALA A 1 -22.26 29.13 -17.59
C ALA A 1 -22.43 27.70 -17.07
N GLU A 2 -22.30 26.70 -17.97
CA GLU A 2 -22.46 25.26 -17.69
C GLU A 2 -21.12 24.54 -17.92
N ARG A 3 -20.06 24.98 -17.22
CA ARG A 3 -18.72 24.40 -17.36
C ARG A 3 -18.21 23.65 -16.13
N SER A 4 -18.97 23.64 -15.03
CA SER A 4 -18.49 23.15 -13.73
C SER A 4 -18.81 21.66 -13.44
N LYS A 5 -19.88 21.09 -14.00
CA LYS A 5 -20.31 19.73 -13.58
C LYS A 5 -19.49 18.59 -14.19
N LEU A 6 -18.90 18.79 -15.37
CA LEU A 6 -18.13 17.76 -16.08
C LEU A 6 -16.70 17.64 -15.53
N GLU A 7 -16.08 18.77 -15.16
CA GLU A 7 -14.74 18.79 -14.56
C GLU A 7 -14.71 18.08 -13.19
N ASP A 8 -15.77 18.21 -12.40
CA ASP A 8 -15.86 17.54 -11.09
C ASP A 8 -16.00 16.01 -11.20
N ALA A 9 -16.71 15.52 -12.22
CA ALA A 9 -16.88 14.07 -12.44
C ALA A 9 -15.57 13.41 -12.88
N GLU A 10 -14.80 14.06 -13.77
CA GLU A 10 -13.50 13.55 -14.20
C GLU A 10 -12.49 13.55 -13.05
N ARG A 11 -12.44 14.63 -12.26
CA ARG A 11 -11.61 14.70 -11.05
C ARG A 11 -11.95 13.60 -10.06
N LEU A 12 -13.25 13.35 -9.83
CA LEU A 12 -13.69 12.27 -8.97
C LEU A 12 -13.24 10.91 -9.50
N ASN A 13 -13.33 10.68 -10.81
CA ASN A 13 -12.91 9.42 -11.42
C ASN A 13 -11.40 9.19 -11.26
N VAL A 14 -10.58 10.23 -11.48
CA VAL A 14 -9.13 10.17 -11.27
C VAL A 14 -8.79 9.92 -9.80
N LEU A 15 -9.47 10.59 -8.86
CA LEU A 15 -9.29 10.35 -7.44
C LEU A 15 -9.67 8.92 -7.05
N LEU A 16 -10.79 8.41 -7.59
CA LEU A 16 -11.23 7.04 -7.34
C LEU A 16 -10.22 6.03 -7.88
N LEU A 17 -9.71 6.24 -9.10
CA LEU A 17 -8.65 5.42 -9.67
C LEU A 17 -7.39 5.47 -8.80
N GLY A 18 -6.97 6.67 -8.37
CA GLY A 18 -5.81 6.85 -7.48
C GLY A 18 -5.98 6.13 -6.15
N MET A 19 -7.16 6.21 -5.53
CA MET A 19 -7.48 5.48 -4.30
C MET A 19 -7.50 3.97 -4.51
N ALA A 20 -8.07 3.49 -5.62
CA ALA A 20 -8.12 2.07 -5.95
C ALA A 20 -6.72 1.49 -6.19
N VAL A 21 -5.89 2.18 -7.00
CA VAL A 21 -4.50 1.81 -7.26
C VAL A 21 -3.67 1.84 -5.98
N THR A 22 -3.80 2.89 -5.17
CA THR A 22 -3.08 2.99 -3.89
C THR A 22 -3.51 1.87 -2.93
N SER A 23 -4.80 1.57 -2.86
CA SER A 23 -5.31 0.50 -2.00
C SER A 23 -4.79 -0.87 -2.42
N LEU A 24 -4.77 -1.15 -3.72
CA LEU A 24 -4.20 -2.38 -4.25
C LEU A 24 -2.70 -2.47 -3.96
N TRP A 25 -1.97 -1.37 -4.13
CA TRP A 25 -0.53 -1.32 -3.84
C TRP A 25 -0.24 -1.57 -2.36
N LEU A 26 -1.03 -1.00 -1.45
CA LEU A 26 -0.91 -1.26 -0.02
C LEU A 26 -1.19 -2.72 0.35
N ILE A 27 -2.16 -3.37 -0.31
CA ILE A 27 -2.41 -4.80 -0.12
C ILE A 27 -1.19 -5.62 -0.57
N HIS A 28 -0.66 -5.31 -1.76
CA HIS A 28 0.50 -6.01 -2.31
C HIS A 28 1.76 -5.83 -1.43
N LEU A 29 1.97 -4.61 -0.91
CA LEU A 29 3.05 -4.35 0.04
C LEU A 29 2.87 -5.13 1.34
N GLY A 30 1.64 -5.24 1.85
CA GLY A 30 1.34 -6.06 3.03
C GLY A 30 1.63 -7.55 2.82
N GLU A 31 1.38 -8.06 1.61
CA GLU A 31 1.77 -9.42 1.20
C GLU A 31 3.29 -9.57 1.20
N TRP A 32 4.02 -8.63 0.60
CA TRP A 32 5.49 -8.63 0.60
C TRP A 32 6.08 -8.55 2.03
N VAL A 33 5.50 -7.74 2.92
CA VAL A 33 5.88 -7.67 4.35
C VAL A 33 5.69 -9.01 5.04
N THR A 34 4.61 -9.73 4.70
CA THR A 34 4.34 -11.07 5.21
C THR A 34 5.33 -12.09 4.67
N ALA A 35 5.53 -12.13 3.35
CA ALA A 35 6.42 -13.06 2.66
C ALA A 35 7.88 -12.92 3.10
N THR A 36 8.31 -11.70 3.45
CA THR A 36 9.68 -11.41 3.87
C THR A 36 9.90 -11.46 5.39
N GLY A 37 8.90 -11.90 6.17
CA GLY A 37 9.02 -12.06 7.61
C GLY A 37 9.12 -10.75 8.39
N ARG A 38 8.74 -9.62 7.79
CA ARG A 38 8.86 -8.27 8.37
C ARG A 38 7.69 -7.86 9.28
N ARG A 39 6.65 -8.70 9.40
CA ARG A 39 5.48 -8.46 10.28
C ARG A 39 5.83 -8.08 11.73
N PRO A 40 6.85 -8.67 12.40
CA PRO A 40 7.20 -8.30 13.78
C PRO A 40 7.67 -6.85 13.95
N LEU A 41 8.01 -6.15 12.85
CA LEU A 41 8.32 -4.72 12.89
C LEU A 41 7.07 -3.85 13.13
N LEU A 42 5.87 -4.41 12.94
CA LEU A 42 4.60 -3.69 12.89
C LEU A 42 3.61 -4.20 13.94
N GLU A 43 3.58 -5.51 14.22
CA GLU A 43 2.65 -6.13 15.16
C GLU A 43 3.37 -6.85 16.30
N ALA A 44 2.76 -6.85 17.48
CA ALA A 44 3.23 -7.65 18.61
C ALA A 44 3.04 -9.14 18.32
N ARG A 45 3.96 -9.99 18.79
CA ARG A 45 3.98 -11.44 18.49
C ARG A 45 2.67 -12.18 18.77
N HIS A 46 1.84 -11.66 19.67
CA HIS A 46 0.55 -12.22 20.10
C HIS A 46 -0.68 -11.64 19.38
N LYS A 47 -0.55 -10.63 18.51
CA LYS A 47 -1.62 -10.12 17.65
C LYS A 47 -1.20 -10.28 16.19
N ARG A 48 -1.87 -11.19 15.46
CA ARG A 48 -1.57 -11.48 14.04
C ARG A 48 -2.76 -11.21 13.12
N ASP A 49 -3.66 -10.37 13.57
CA ASP A 49 -4.97 -10.14 12.94
C ASP A 49 -4.98 -8.93 12.00
N TYR A 50 -3.81 -8.38 11.66
CA TYR A 50 -3.73 -7.23 10.75
C TYR A 50 -3.99 -7.70 9.31
N SER A 51 -4.92 -7.01 8.63
CA SER A 51 -5.16 -7.22 7.21
C SER A 51 -3.93 -6.80 6.39
N LEU A 52 -3.79 -7.34 5.17
CA LEU A 52 -2.70 -6.97 4.26
C LEU A 52 -2.65 -5.47 3.99
N PHE A 53 -3.81 -4.85 3.75
CA PHE A 53 -3.90 -3.40 3.59
C PHE A 53 -3.30 -2.64 4.79
N ARG A 54 -3.65 -3.07 6.01
CA ARG A 54 -3.12 -2.46 7.24
C ARG A 54 -1.62 -2.66 7.38
N LEU A 55 -1.13 -3.88 7.12
CA LEU A 55 0.31 -4.16 7.15
C LEU A 55 1.08 -3.29 6.16
N GLY A 56 0.60 -3.15 4.93
CA GLY A 56 1.23 -2.28 3.94
C GLY A 56 1.24 -0.81 4.37
N ARG A 57 0.09 -0.30 4.83
CA ARG A 57 -0.02 1.09 5.31
C ARG A 57 0.92 1.37 6.47
N ASP A 58 0.89 0.52 7.49
CA ASP A 58 1.70 0.70 8.71
C ASP A 58 3.20 0.57 8.38
N TYR A 59 3.56 -0.27 7.39
CA TYR A 59 4.94 -0.36 6.90
C TYR A 59 5.41 0.93 6.21
N VAL A 60 4.60 1.51 5.31
CA VAL A 60 4.93 2.80 4.67
C VAL A 60 5.11 3.88 5.72
N GLN A 61 4.17 3.98 6.67
CA GLN A 61 4.24 4.95 7.77
C GLN A 61 5.54 4.79 8.57
N ARG A 62 5.90 3.54 8.92
CA ARG A 62 7.14 3.26 9.63
C ARG A 62 8.37 3.63 8.81
N CYS A 63 8.39 3.31 7.52
CA CYS A 63 9.51 3.65 6.64
C CYS A 63 9.69 5.16 6.51
N GLN A 64 8.60 5.93 6.42
CA GLN A 64 8.66 7.39 6.43
C GLN A 64 9.26 7.93 7.74
N THR A 65 8.80 7.41 8.89
CA THR A 65 9.33 7.80 10.20
C THR A 65 10.82 7.46 10.36
N MET A 66 11.26 6.34 9.80
CA MET A 66 12.64 5.83 9.93
C MET A 66 13.54 6.23 8.76
N HIS A 67 13.03 6.99 7.78
CA HIS A 67 13.72 7.28 6.51
C HIS A 67 14.22 6.02 5.77
N TRP A 68 13.45 4.93 5.82
CA TRP A 68 13.74 3.70 5.09
C TRP A 68 13.17 3.70 3.69
N VAL A 69 13.83 2.98 2.79
CA VAL A 69 13.30 2.67 1.47
C VAL A 69 12.24 1.58 1.56
N PHE A 70 11.23 1.67 0.71
CA PHE A 70 10.19 0.65 0.57
C PHE A 70 9.87 0.44 -0.92
N PRO A 71 9.37 -0.75 -1.30
CA PRO A 71 9.01 -1.04 -2.68
C PRO A 71 7.86 -0.16 -3.15
N VAL A 72 8.04 0.53 -4.29
CA VAL A 72 6.98 1.29 -4.97
C VAL A 72 6.67 0.60 -6.30
N GLY A 73 5.39 0.29 -6.52
CA GLY A 73 4.92 -0.45 -7.69
C GLY A 73 4.43 -1.86 -7.34
N PHE A 74 3.96 -2.57 -8.38
CA PHE A 74 3.36 -3.91 -8.29
C PHE A 74 4.30 -5.02 -8.74
N THR A 75 5.60 -4.73 -8.89
CA THR A 75 6.57 -5.68 -9.40
C THR A 75 6.86 -6.75 -8.35
N VAL A 76 6.20 -7.89 -8.49
CA VAL A 76 6.52 -9.09 -7.73
C VAL A 76 7.65 -9.83 -8.40
N ASN A 77 8.74 -10.05 -7.66
CA ASN A 77 9.61 -11.19 -7.91
C ASN A 77 9.18 -12.30 -6.94
N HIS A 78 8.30 -13.19 -7.40
CA HIS A 78 7.96 -14.40 -6.68
C HIS A 78 9.07 -15.43 -6.88
N GLY A 79 10.19 -15.25 -6.18
CA GLY A 79 11.22 -16.26 -5.99
C GLY A 79 12.14 -16.49 -7.18
N LEU A 80 13.35 -15.95 -7.11
CA LEU A 80 14.59 -16.69 -7.35
C LEU A 80 15.69 -15.99 -6.53
N PRO A 81 16.50 -16.73 -5.75
CA PRO A 81 17.72 -16.19 -5.19
C PRO A 81 18.68 -15.86 -6.35
N ILE A 82 19.33 -14.70 -6.28
CA ILE A 82 20.60 -14.46 -6.97
C ILE A 82 21.71 -14.92 -6.02
#